data_AF-A0A0M9AEP8-F1
#
_entry.id   AF-A0A0M9AEP8-F1
#
_cell.length_a   1.000
_cell.length_b   1.000
_cell.length_c   1.000
_cell.angle_alpha   90.00
_cell.angle_beta   90.00
_cell.angle_gamma   90.00
#
_symmetry.space_group_name_H-M   'P 1'
#
loop_
_entity.id
_entity.type
_entity.pdbx_description
1 polymer ?
#
loop_
_entity_poly.entity_id
_entity_poly.type
_entity_poly.pdbx_seq_one_letter_code
_entity_poly.pdbx_strand_id
1 'polypeptide(L)'
;MEGLFRALLDPKGDPGLRRLGLRLYALGLLAFHGVALAVLSFLLPQASHPALWTLAFLGAGWLYLQAQGSLRAGKGPLAPLLAVGLGASAFFFLGVMGLLLRPLGLLLLPLGLGVFLILLWQGEGRLLRRPGGGP
;
A
#
# COMPACT_ATOMS: atom_id res chain seq x y z
N MET A 1 16.08 -11.12 -10.19
CA MET A 1 15.37 -10.32 -9.16
C MET A 1 16.27 -9.29 -8.49
N GLU A 2 17.50 -9.65 -8.12
CA GLU A 2 18.43 -8.78 -7.36
C GLU A 2 18.86 -7.50 -8.10
N GLY A 3 19.11 -7.57 -9.41
CA GLY A 3 19.43 -6.38 -10.22
C GLY A 3 18.31 -5.34 -10.31
N LEU A 4 17.05 -5.76 -10.18
CA LEU A 4 15.87 -4.89 -10.28
C LEU A 4 15.63 -4.13 -8.96
N PHE A 5 15.87 -4.78 -7.82
CA PHE A 5 15.89 -4.15 -6.49
C PHE A 5 17.04 -3.16 -6.35
N ARG A 6 18.23 -3.53 -6.86
CA ARG A 6 19.39 -2.63 -6.93
C ARG A 6 19.11 -1.40 -7.78
N ALA A 7 18.47 -1.58 -8.94
CA ALA A 7 18.06 -0.47 -9.81
C ALA A 7 16.99 0.43 -9.16
N LEU A 8 16.13 -0.11 -8.31
CA LEU A 8 15.11 0.65 -7.57
C LEU A 8 15.74 1.54 -6.50
N LEU A 9 16.78 1.02 -5.84
CA LEU A 9 17.60 1.71 -4.84
C LEU A 9 18.69 2.61 -5.45
N ASP A 10 18.99 2.47 -6.75
CA ASP A 10 19.93 3.34 -7.46
C ASP A 10 19.23 4.63 -7.92
N PRO A 11 19.54 5.80 -7.32
CA PRO A 11 18.93 7.07 -7.69
C PRO A 11 19.29 7.52 -9.11
N LYS A 12 20.32 6.94 -9.75
CA LYS A 12 20.75 7.27 -11.13
C LYS A 12 20.25 6.27 -12.18
N GLY A 13 19.56 5.20 -11.78
CA GLY A 13 19.00 4.20 -12.68
C GLY A 13 17.85 4.71 -13.53
N ASP A 14 17.55 4.00 -14.64
CA ASP A 14 16.46 4.34 -15.56
C ASP A 14 15.11 4.45 -14.82
N PRO A 15 14.41 5.60 -14.92
CA PRO A 15 13.10 5.79 -14.29
C PRO A 15 12.07 4.73 -14.70
N GLY A 16 12.16 4.16 -15.90
CA GLY A 16 11.29 3.07 -16.35
C GLY A 16 11.48 1.79 -15.54
N LEU A 17 12.73 1.39 -15.31
CA LEU A 17 13.09 0.21 -14.51
C LEU A 17 12.71 0.39 -13.03
N ARG A 18 12.87 1.60 -12.49
CA ARG A 18 12.47 1.93 -11.11
C ARG A 18 10.96 1.81 -10.91
N ARG A 19 10.17 2.29 -11.88
CA ARG A 19 8.70 2.15 -11.87
C ARG A 19 8.30 0.69 -11.96
N LEU A 20 8.91 -0.07 -12.86
CA LEU A 20 8.63 -1.50 -13.03
C LEU A 20 8.92 -2.26 -11.72
N GLY A 21 10.06 -2.00 -11.09
CA GLY A 21 10.38 -2.65 -9.83
C GLY A 21 9.42 -2.26 -8.70
N LEU A 22 8.96 -1.00 -8.64
CA LEU A 22 7.97 -0.59 -7.64
C LEU A 22 6.63 -1.31 -7.88
N ARG A 23 6.23 -1.48 -9.14
CA ARG A 23 5.03 -2.25 -9.51
C ARG A 23 5.15 -3.72 -9.16
N LEU A 24 6.30 -4.34 -9.43
CA LEU A 24 6.54 -5.74 -9.08
C LEU A 24 6.53 -5.94 -7.56
N TYR A 25 7.15 -5.02 -6.82
CA TYR A 25 7.07 -5.00 -5.36
C TYR A 25 5.63 -4.84 -4.86
N ALA A 26 4.90 -3.88 -5.42
CA ALA A 26 3.50 -3.62 -5.10
C ALA A 26 2.62 -4.86 -5.39
N LEU A 27 2.81 -5.49 -6.56
CA LEU A 27 2.09 -6.69 -6.95
C LEU A 27 2.41 -7.86 -6.01
N GLY A 28 3.68 -8.05 -5.65
CA GLY A 28 4.10 -9.06 -4.70
C GLY A 28 3.45 -8.87 -3.32
N LEU A 29 3.43 -7.63 -2.82
CA LEU A 29 2.73 -7.30 -1.58
C LEU A 29 1.23 -7.56 -1.67
N LEU A 30 0.59 -7.17 -2.78
CA LEU A 30 -0.85 -7.37 -2.96
C LEU A 30 -1.20 -8.85 -3.02
N ALA A 31 -0.42 -9.65 -3.74
CA ALA A 31 -0.59 -11.09 -3.84
C ALA A 31 -0.40 -11.76 -2.47
N PHE A 32 0.67 -11.42 -1.75
CA PHE A 32 0.94 -11.95 -0.42
C PHE A 32 -0.21 -11.67 0.56
N HIS A 33 -0.63 -10.41 0.67
CA HIS A 33 -1.74 -10.03 1.55
C HIS A 33 -3.09 -10.60 1.07
N GLY A 34 -3.29 -10.73 -0.24
CA GLY A 34 -4.48 -11.36 -0.82
C GLY A 34 -4.59 -12.85 -0.45
N VAL A 35 -3.49 -13.60 -0.54
CA VAL A 35 -3.43 -15.00 -0.09
C VAL A 35 -3.68 -15.09 1.42
N ALA A 36 -3.06 -14.22 2.21
CA ALA A 36 -3.31 -14.18 3.64
C ALA A 36 -4.79 -13.90 3.96
N LEU A 37 -5.42 -12.94 3.29
CA LEU A 37 -6.85 -12.66 3.44
C LEU A 37 -7.73 -13.85 3.01
N ALA A 38 -7.36 -14.55 1.93
CA ALA A 38 -8.08 -15.74 1.50
C ALA A 38 -8.04 -16.84 2.57
N VAL A 39 -6.88 -17.13 3.14
CA VAL A 39 -6.74 -18.08 4.25
C VAL A 39 -7.55 -17.63 5.47
N LEU A 40 -7.40 -16.35 5.84
CA LEU A 40 -8.12 -15.73 6.95
C LEU A 40 -9.64 -15.73 6.77
N SER A 41 -10.14 -15.72 5.52
CA SER A 41 -11.57 -15.73 5.26
C SER A 41 -12.28 -17.00 5.77
N PHE A 42 -11.56 -18.12 5.86
CA PHE A 42 -12.03 -19.38 6.42
C PHE A 42 -11.89 -19.47 7.94
N LEU A 43 -10.93 -18.73 8.52
CA LEU A 43 -10.57 -18.83 9.94
C LEU A 43 -11.24 -17.76 10.80
N LEU A 44 -11.49 -16.55 10.26
CA LEU A 44 -12.04 -15.46 11.06
C LEU A 44 -13.55 -15.61 11.29
N PRO A 45 -13.99 -15.57 12.56
CA PRO A 45 -15.41 -15.51 12.87
C PRO A 45 -15.99 -14.15 12.44
N GLN A 46 -17.29 -14.14 12.15
CA GLN A 46 -18.01 -12.91 11.89
C GLN A 46 -18.23 -12.15 13.20
N ALA A 47 -17.96 -10.84 13.20
CA ALA A 47 -18.15 -9.95 14.33
C ALA A 47 -18.91 -8.70 13.87
N SER A 48 -20.11 -8.51 14.41
CA SER A 48 -21.03 -7.43 14.01
C SER A 48 -20.98 -6.25 15.00
N HIS A 49 -19.79 -5.81 15.38
CA HIS A 49 -19.64 -4.68 16.30
C HIS A 49 -19.43 -3.34 15.58
N PRO A 50 -20.23 -2.29 15.86
CA PRO A 50 -20.11 -1.00 15.19
C PRO A 50 -18.76 -0.32 15.43
N ALA A 51 -18.12 -0.57 16.58
CA ALA A 51 -16.79 -0.06 16.88
C ALA A 51 -15.71 -0.50 15.88
N LEU A 52 -15.89 -1.66 15.22
CA LEU A 52 -14.97 -2.15 14.20
C LEU A 52 -15.00 -1.29 12.93
N TRP A 53 -16.15 -0.67 12.59
CA TRP A 53 -16.21 0.29 11.48
C TRP A 53 -15.39 1.53 11.80
N THR A 54 -15.57 2.09 13.00
CA THR A 54 -14.78 3.23 13.46
C THR A 54 -13.29 2.91 13.44
N LEU A 55 -12.91 1.73 13.94
CA LEU A 55 -11.53 1.27 13.94
C LEU A 55 -10.98 1.08 12.53
N ALA A 56 -11.78 0.55 11.60
CA ALA A 56 -11.39 0.39 10.20
C ALA A 56 -11.06 1.75 9.56
N PHE A 57 -11.92 2.76 9.74
CA PHE A 57 -11.69 4.09 9.18
C PHE A 57 -10.53 4.81 9.85
N LEU A 58 -10.45 4.79 11.19
CA LEU A 58 -9.35 5.42 11.92
C LEU A 58 -8.00 4.77 11.59
N GLY A 59 -7.95 3.44 11.56
CA GLY A 59 -6.73 2.70 11.22
C GLY A 59 -6.28 2.94 9.79
N ALA A 60 -7.19 2.88 8.81
CA ALA A 60 -6.87 3.18 7.42
C ALA A 60 -6.45 4.64 7.22
N GLY A 61 -7.15 5.59 7.85
CA GLY A 61 -6.79 7.01 7.83
C GLY A 61 -5.41 7.25 8.43
N TRP A 62 -5.10 6.63 9.56
CA TRP A 62 -3.80 6.71 10.20
C TRP A 62 -2.67 6.15 9.31
N LEU A 63 -2.88 4.98 8.70
CA LEU A 63 -1.92 4.39 7.75
C LEU A 63 -1.72 5.27 6.52
N TYR A 64 -2.78 5.86 5.99
CA TYR A 64 -2.70 6.81 4.89
C TYR A 64 -1.90 8.06 5.27
N LEU A 65 -2.13 8.63 6.46
CA LEU A 65 -1.37 9.78 6.95
C LEU A 65 0.11 9.46 7.13
N GLN A 66 0.44 8.27 7.64
CA GLN A 66 1.83 7.81 7.74
C GLN A 66 2.47 7.66 6.35
N ALA A 67 1.74 7.12 5.37
CA ALA A 67 2.24 7.00 4.00
C ALA A 67 2.44 8.37 3.33
N GLN A 68 1.54 9.32 3.58
CA GLN A 68 1.72 10.71 3.15
C GLN A 68 2.93 11.36 3.82
N GLY A 69 3.13 11.09 5.12
CA GLY A 69 4.30 11.54 5.86
C GLY A 69 5.60 10.97 5.29
N SER A 70 5.64 9.66 5.01
CA SER A 70 6.82 9.00 4.44
C SER A 70 7.16 9.55 3.06
N LEU A 71 6.14 9.88 2.25
CA LEU A 71 6.36 10.60 1.00
C LEU A 71 6.90 12.00 1.30
N ARG A 72 6.19 12.86 2.04
CA ARG A 72 6.59 14.27 2.23
C ARG A 72 7.96 14.47 2.88
N ALA A 73 8.29 13.69 3.90
CA ALA A 73 9.53 13.84 4.67
C ALA A 73 10.68 12.97 4.13
N GLY A 74 10.38 11.89 3.43
CA GLY A 74 11.37 10.93 3.00
C GLY A 74 12.21 11.43 1.82
N LYS A 75 13.53 11.46 2.02
CA LYS A 75 14.50 11.71 0.95
C LYS A 75 14.94 10.38 0.33
N GLY A 76 14.96 10.30 -1.00
CA GLY A 76 15.50 9.16 -1.74
C GLY A 76 14.51 8.04 -2.09
N PRO A 77 15.01 6.91 -2.62
CA PRO A 77 14.21 5.85 -3.23
C PRO A 77 13.37 5.02 -2.24
N LEU A 78 13.61 5.16 -0.94
CA LEU A 78 12.89 4.43 0.12
C LEU A 78 11.50 5.00 0.40
N ALA A 79 11.27 6.29 0.16
CA ALA A 79 10.00 6.93 0.47
C ALA A 79 8.80 6.32 -0.32
N PRO A 80 8.93 6.06 -1.63
CA PRO A 80 7.92 5.34 -2.41
C PRO A 80 7.71 3.88 -1.95
N LEU A 81 8.77 3.17 -1.58
CA LEU A 81 8.69 1.79 -1.07
C LEU A 81 7.88 1.73 0.23
N LEU A 82 8.16 2.64 1.17
CA LEU A 82 7.42 2.75 2.43
C LEU A 82 5.96 3.12 2.20
N ALA A 83 5.68 4.05 1.29
CA ALA A 83 4.31 4.46 0.99
C ALA A 83 3.49 3.29 0.40
N VAL A 84 4.07 2.52 -0.53
CA VAL A 84 3.44 1.32 -1.10
C VAL A 84 3.27 0.23 -0.05
N GLY A 85 4.28 0.02 0.81
CA GLY A 85 4.19 -0.92 1.93
C GLY A 85 3.05 -0.58 2.89
N LEU A 86 2.95 0.69 3.31
CA LEU A 86 1.85 1.18 4.16
C LEU A 86 0.49 1.07 3.46
N GLY A 87 0.43 1.30 2.15
CA GLY A 87 -0.77 1.06 1.36
C GLY A 87 -1.19 -0.41 1.37
N ALA A 88 -0.24 -1.34 1.24
CA ALA A 88 -0.52 -2.77 1.29
C ALA A 88 -1.02 -3.19 2.68
N SER A 89 -0.40 -2.63 3.74
CA SER A 89 -0.88 -2.79 5.11
C SER A 89 -2.30 -2.25 5.30
N ALA A 90 -2.64 -1.12 4.67
CA ALA A 90 -4.00 -0.56 4.71
C ALA A 90 -5.01 -1.47 3.99
N PHE A 91 -4.65 -2.00 2.82
CA PHE A 91 -5.45 -2.99 2.10
C PHE A 91 -5.69 -4.24 2.96
N PHE A 92 -4.64 -4.79 3.56
CA PHE A 92 -4.75 -5.97 4.41
C PHE A 92 -5.61 -5.72 5.65
N PHE A 93 -5.33 -4.63 6.37
CA PHE A 93 -6.07 -4.25 7.57
C PHE A 93 -7.57 -4.07 7.29
N LEU A 94 -7.92 -3.33 6.23
CA LEU A 94 -9.30 -3.16 5.82
C LEU A 94 -9.92 -4.47 5.32
N GLY A 95 -9.13 -5.36 4.71
CA GLY A 95 -9.57 -6.69 4.34
C GLY A 95 -9.92 -7.55 5.56
N VAL A 96 -9.09 -7.54 6.61
CA VAL A 96 -9.37 -8.26 7.86
C VAL A 96 -10.63 -7.68 8.53
N MET A 97 -10.74 -6.36 8.61
CA MET A 97 -11.95 -5.71 9.14
C MET A 97 -13.18 -6.05 8.30
N GLY A 98 -13.04 -6.11 6.98
CA GLY A 98 -14.12 -6.47 6.08
C GLY A 98 -14.58 -7.92 6.23
N LEU A 99 -13.65 -8.85 6.48
CA LEU A 99 -13.96 -10.24 6.81
C LEU A 99 -14.67 -10.38 8.16
N LEU A 100 -14.28 -9.59 9.17
CA LEU A 100 -14.98 -9.54 10.45
C LEU A 100 -16.41 -9.02 10.27
N LEU A 101 -16.59 -7.94 9.51
CA LEU A 101 -17.86 -7.23 9.35
C LEU A 101 -18.74 -7.75 8.20
N ARG A 102 -18.53 -8.99 7.74
CA ARG A 102 -19.32 -9.60 6.67
C ARG A 102 -20.84 -9.53 6.97
N PRO A 103 -21.71 -9.36 5.97
CA PRO A 103 -21.38 -9.22 4.54
C PRO A 103 -20.99 -7.79 4.13
N LEU A 104 -21.55 -6.76 4.78
CA LEU A 104 -21.36 -5.35 4.36
C LEU A 104 -19.90 -4.87 4.48
N GLY A 105 -19.15 -5.42 5.44
CA GLY A 105 -17.73 -5.15 5.63
C GLY A 105 -16.87 -5.43 4.41
N LEU A 106 -17.30 -6.30 3.49
CA LEU A 106 -16.53 -6.61 2.28
C LEU A 106 -16.33 -5.38 1.37
N LEU A 107 -17.15 -4.34 1.52
CA LEU A 107 -16.95 -3.05 0.84
C LEU A 107 -15.66 -2.33 1.31
N LEU A 108 -15.10 -2.69 2.46
CA LEU A 108 -13.80 -2.18 2.92
C LEU A 108 -12.63 -2.70 2.07
N LEU A 109 -12.81 -3.84 1.38
CA LEU A 109 -11.78 -4.45 0.55
C LEU A 109 -11.47 -3.61 -0.72
N PRO A 110 -12.47 -3.20 -1.54
CA PRO A 110 -12.22 -2.27 -2.64
C PRO A 110 -11.77 -0.89 -2.14
N LEU A 111 -12.21 -0.45 -0.95
CA LEU A 111 -11.72 0.80 -0.35
C LEU A 111 -10.22 0.71 -0.04
N GLY A 112 -9.78 -0.38 0.60
CA GLY A 112 -8.36 -0.61 0.89
C GLY A 112 -7.53 -0.74 -0.37
N LEU A 113 -8.07 -1.38 -1.41
CA LEU A 113 -7.41 -1.46 -2.72
C LEU A 113 -7.28 -0.06 -3.34
N GLY A 114 -8.32 0.77 -3.26
CA GLY A 114 -8.28 2.15 -3.72
C GLY A 114 -7.19 2.96 -3.03
N VAL A 115 -7.10 2.88 -1.70
CA VAL A 115 -6.03 3.54 -0.92
C VAL A 115 -4.65 3.07 -1.37
N PHE A 116 -4.46 1.76 -1.54
CA PHE A 116 -3.21 1.19 -2.03
C PHE A 116 -2.84 1.71 -3.42
N LEU A 117 -3.78 1.72 -4.37
CA LEU A 117 -3.55 2.20 -5.73
C LEU A 117 -3.21 3.69 -5.78
N ILE A 118 -3.87 4.52 -4.95
CA ILE A 118 -3.55 5.94 -4.81
C ILE A 118 -2.11 6.12 -4.32
N LEU A 119 -1.69 5.37 -3.29
CA LEU A 119 -0.33 5.46 -2.76
C LEU A 119 0.72 4.93 -3.73
N LEU A 120 0.40 3.88 -4.51
CA LEU A 120 1.26 3.41 -5.60
C LEU A 120 1.42 4.49 -6.67
N TRP A 121 0.32 5.10 -7.13
CA TRP A 121 0.37 6.17 -8.12
C TRP A 121 1.17 7.38 -7.64
N GLN A 122 1.01 7.77 -6.38
CA GLN A 122 1.79 8.86 -5.77
C GLN A 122 3.28 8.49 -5.61
N GLY A 123 3.58 7.24 -5.24
CA GLY A 123 4.94 6.72 -5.17
C GLY A 123 5.64 6.72 -6.53
N GLU A 124 4.95 6.28 -7.58
CA GLU A 124 5.42 6.36 -8.97
C GLU A 124 5.69 7.82 -9.37
N GLY A 125 4.76 8.74 -9.11
CA GLY A 125 4.92 10.15 -9.44
C GLY A 125 6.12 10.82 -8.76
N ARG A 126 6.47 10.38 -7.54
CA ARG A 126 7.67 10.85 -6.82
C ARG A 126 8.97 10.29 -7.39
N LEU A 127 8.97 9.04 -7.89
CA LEU A 127 10.14 8.45 -8.55
C LEU A 127 10.47 9.14 -9.88
N LEU A 128 9.44 9.65 -10.58
CA LEU A 128 9.58 10.33 -11.87
C LEU A 128 10.03 11.79 -11.77
N ARG A 129 9.86 12.45 -10.62
CA ARG A 129 10.37 13.81 -10.40
C ARG A 129 11.89 13.75 -10.21
N ARG A 130 12.63 14.07 -11.29
CA ARG A 130 14.09 14.28 -11.24
C ARG A 130 14.45 15.26 -10.11
N PRO A 131 15.46 14.99 -9.28
CA PRO A 131 16.06 15.99 -8.41
C PRO A 131 16.84 16.97 -9.30
N GLY A 132 16.20 18.03 -9.79
CA GLY A 132 16.86 19.02 -10.64
C GLY A 132 15.99 19.80 -11.63
N GLY A 133 14.66 19.71 -11.55
CA GLY A 133 13.76 20.58 -12.32
C GLY A 133 13.15 21.66 -11.42
N GLY A 134 13.94 22.63 -11.00
CA GLY A 134 13.43 23.95 -10.63
C GLY A 134 13.37 24.83 -11.89
N PRO A 135 12.45 25.82 -11.96
CA PRO A 135 12.56 26.90 -12.94
C PRO A 135 13.87 27.66 -12.80
#